data_AF-A0A952FDM9-F1
#
_entry.id   AF-A0A952FDM9-F1
#
_cell.length_a   1.000
_cell.length_b   1.000
_cell.length_c   1.000
_cell.angle_alpha   90.00
_cell.angle_beta   90.00
_cell.angle_gamma   90.00
#
_symmetry.space_group_name_H-M   'P 1'
#
loop_
_entity.id
_entity.type
_entity.pdbx_description
1 polymer ?
#
loop_
_entity_poly.entity_id
_entity_poly.type
_entity_poly.pdbx_seq_one_letter_code
_entity_poly.pdbx_strand_id
1 'polypeptide(L)'
;MTTTSTTPRTASHRLQVATNLYRFVEDEVLPGTGVASAAFWKGFDAIVADLAPKNLALLDERDRLQTEMDAWHKANPGPIADMKAYRAFLEKTGYLVPPPKKVTITTGNVDAELAKQTGPQLVVPILNARYALNAANARWGSLYDALYGTDVLSEEGGATKGKGYNPVRGAKVIEYARYVLDRTAPLKKGSHIDSTGYAVKGGKLVVSLKGGKTTTLEDASQFIGFQGKASAPSSVLLQHNGLHLDIRIDRATPIGKTDAAGVSDLVVEAGLSTIMDLEDSVAV
;
A
#
# COMPACT_ATOMS: atom_id res chain seq x y z
N MET A 1 4.09 46.50 15.32
CA MET A 1 2.68 46.36 14.93
C MET A 1 2.38 44.89 14.75
N THR A 2 1.85 44.24 15.78
CA THR A 2 1.32 42.88 15.70
C THR A 2 0.00 42.95 14.93
N THR A 3 0.06 42.74 13.62
CA THR A 3 -1.15 42.47 12.84
C THR A 3 -1.69 41.12 13.30
N THR A 4 -2.69 41.16 14.19
CA THR A 4 -3.57 40.02 14.44
C THR A 4 -4.27 39.70 13.13
N SER A 5 -3.67 38.81 12.33
CA SER A 5 -4.34 38.19 11.20
C SER A 5 -5.52 37.41 11.77
N THR A 6 -6.72 37.97 11.68
CA THR A 6 -7.94 37.29 12.10
C THR A 6 -8.40 36.46 10.92
N THR A 7 -8.32 35.13 11.05
CA THR A 7 -8.90 34.21 10.06
C THR A 7 -10.40 34.51 9.93
N PRO A 8 -10.92 34.89 8.75
CA PRO A 8 -12.34 35.15 8.56
C PRO A 8 -13.17 33.92 8.93
N ARG A 9 -14.33 34.12 9.57
CA ARG A 9 -15.20 33.04 10.02
C ARG A 9 -16.64 33.19 9.53
N THR A 10 -17.27 32.06 9.24
CA THR A 10 -18.68 31.90 8.92
C THR A 10 -19.38 31.23 10.09
N ALA A 11 -20.42 31.88 10.62
CA ALA A 11 -21.23 31.32 11.69
C ALA A 11 -22.15 30.23 11.14
N SER A 12 -22.16 29.06 11.77
CA SER A 12 -23.07 27.96 11.45
C SER A 12 -23.49 27.27 12.73
N HIS A 13 -24.74 27.48 13.15
CA HIS A 13 -25.23 27.06 14.47
C HIS A 13 -24.32 27.57 15.61
N ARG A 14 -23.75 26.69 16.46
CA ARG A 14 -22.81 27.07 17.54
C ARG A 14 -21.38 27.19 17.04
N LEU A 15 -21.11 26.82 15.80
CA LEU A 15 -19.77 26.80 15.21
C LEU A 15 -19.41 28.17 14.61
N GLN A 16 -18.12 28.48 14.69
CA GLN A 16 -17.47 29.59 13.99
C GLN A 16 -16.42 28.99 13.06
N VAL A 17 -16.81 28.63 11.84
CA VAL A 17 -15.98 27.87 10.89
C VAL A 17 -15.09 28.84 10.11
N ALA A 18 -13.82 28.53 9.88
CA ALA A 18 -12.99 29.34 8.99
C ALA A 18 -13.65 29.43 7.61
N THR A 19 -13.82 30.64 7.07
CA THR A 19 -14.65 30.85 5.87
C THR A 19 -14.13 30.09 4.66
N ASN A 20 -12.81 29.91 4.53
CA ASN A 20 -12.23 29.09 3.47
C ASN A 20 -12.66 27.62 3.58
N LEU A 21 -12.64 27.03 4.79
CA LEU A 21 -13.11 25.66 5.01
C LEU A 21 -14.61 25.53 4.76
N TYR A 22 -15.40 26.50 5.22
CA TYR A 22 -16.85 26.52 4.98
C TYR A 22 -17.13 26.48 3.46
N ARG A 23 -16.46 27.34 2.69
CA ARG A 23 -16.62 27.41 1.22
C ARG A 23 -16.12 26.16 0.52
N PHE A 24 -14.97 25.61 0.91
CA PHE A 24 -14.50 24.33 0.38
C PHE A 24 -15.54 23.21 0.56
N VAL A 25 -16.15 23.12 1.74
CA VAL A 25 -17.20 22.13 2.00
C VAL A 25 -18.44 22.37 1.13
N GLU A 26 -18.92 23.61 1.04
CA GLU A 26 -20.11 23.97 0.25
C GLU A 26 -19.90 23.79 -1.26
N ASP A 27 -18.76 24.26 -1.76
CA ASP A 27 -18.53 24.46 -3.19
C ASP A 27 -17.87 23.22 -3.83
N GLU A 28 -17.11 22.41 -3.07
CA GLU A 28 -16.33 21.28 -3.60
C GLU A 28 -16.69 19.91 -2.99
N VAL A 29 -17.05 19.83 -1.70
CA VAL A 29 -17.28 18.54 -1.03
C VAL A 29 -18.72 18.06 -1.12
N LEU A 30 -19.70 18.91 -0.79
CA LEU A 30 -21.11 18.52 -0.75
C LEU A 30 -21.75 18.23 -2.12
N PRO A 31 -21.43 18.96 -3.20
CA PRO A 31 -22.04 18.71 -4.51
C PRO A 31 -21.83 17.25 -4.97
N GLY A 32 -22.91 16.61 -5.41
CA GLY A 32 -22.89 15.21 -5.88
C GLY A 32 -22.98 14.13 -4.80
N THR A 33 -22.88 14.48 -3.52
CA THR A 33 -23.00 13.51 -2.40
C THR A 33 -24.44 13.11 -2.06
N GLY A 34 -25.42 13.94 -2.45
CA GLY A 34 -26.82 13.80 -2.04
C GLY A 34 -27.12 14.32 -0.62
N VAL A 35 -26.14 14.90 0.08
CA VAL A 35 -26.31 15.49 1.42
C VAL A 35 -26.59 16.99 1.31
N ALA A 36 -27.70 17.45 1.91
CA ALA A 36 -28.02 18.88 1.96
C ALA A 36 -27.11 19.63 2.95
N SER A 37 -26.60 20.80 2.56
CA SER A 37 -25.75 21.67 3.41
C SER A 37 -26.33 21.92 4.81
N ALA A 38 -27.61 22.30 4.90
CA ALA A 38 -28.28 22.53 6.19
C ALA A 38 -28.29 21.28 7.09
N ALA A 39 -28.43 20.08 6.51
CA ALA A 39 -28.38 18.83 7.26
C ALA A 39 -26.94 18.50 7.71
N PHE A 40 -25.96 18.69 6.82
CA PHE A 40 -24.55 18.49 7.14
C PHE A 40 -24.09 19.36 8.31
N TRP A 41 -24.27 20.68 8.24
CA TRP A 41 -23.78 21.58 9.28
C TRP A 41 -24.50 21.42 10.61
N LYS A 42 -25.81 21.19 10.60
CA LYS A 42 -26.58 20.87 11.81
C LYS A 42 -26.07 19.57 12.45
N GLY A 43 -25.80 18.55 11.64
CA GLY A 43 -25.25 17.28 12.10
C GLY A 43 -23.85 17.44 12.69
N PHE A 44 -22.95 18.13 12.00
CA PHE A 44 -21.60 18.38 12.47
C PHE A 44 -21.56 19.19 13.78
N ASP A 45 -22.36 20.25 13.89
CA ASP A 45 -22.54 21.02 15.12
C ASP A 45 -23.01 20.14 16.29
N ALA A 46 -23.99 19.26 16.06
CA ALA A 46 -24.48 18.34 17.08
C ALA A 46 -23.41 17.34 17.53
N ILE A 47 -22.64 16.77 16.59
CA ILE A 47 -21.54 15.84 16.88
C ILE A 47 -20.45 16.52 17.70
N VAL A 48 -20.02 17.72 17.31
CA VAL A 48 -18.99 18.48 18.04
C VAL A 48 -19.47 18.76 19.47
N ALA A 49 -20.71 19.22 19.65
CA ALA A 49 -21.23 19.54 20.97
C ALA A 49 -21.36 18.32 21.90
N ASP A 50 -21.69 17.14 21.37
CA ASP A 50 -21.80 15.90 22.17
C ASP A 50 -20.43 15.26 22.45
N LEU A 51 -19.53 15.23 21.46
CA LEU A 51 -18.29 14.46 21.54
C LEU A 51 -17.08 15.26 22.01
N ALA A 52 -17.03 16.58 21.83
CA ALA A 52 -15.87 17.38 22.26
C ALA A 52 -15.60 17.31 23.78
N PRO A 53 -16.61 17.40 24.68
CA PRO A 53 -16.37 17.23 26.12
C PRO A 53 -15.84 15.84 26.48
N LYS A 54 -16.30 14.79 25.80
CA LYS A 54 -15.81 13.41 25.99
C LYS A 54 -14.36 13.27 25.53
N ASN A 55 -14.02 13.89 24.39
CA ASN A 55 -12.65 13.89 23.87
C ASN A 55 -11.69 14.59 24.85
N LEU A 56 -12.07 15.76 25.38
CA LEU A 56 -11.27 16.46 26.40
C LEU A 56 -11.08 15.60 27.66
N ALA A 57 -12.14 14.96 28.16
CA ALA A 57 -12.03 14.06 29.32
C ALA A 57 -11.09 12.86 29.07
N LEU A 58 -11.00 12.36 27.83
CA LEU A 58 -10.05 11.31 27.47
C LEU A 58 -8.59 11.82 27.46
N LEU A 59 -8.36 13.10 27.14
CA LEU A 59 -7.03 13.71 27.24
C LEU A 59 -6.65 13.93 28.71
N ASP A 60 -7.56 14.46 29.53
CA ASP A 60 -7.36 14.62 30.98
C ASP A 60 -7.03 13.28 31.66
N GLU A 61 -7.66 12.18 31.20
CA GLU A 61 -7.37 10.85 31.71
C GLU A 61 -5.96 10.36 31.33
N ARG A 62 -5.45 10.70 30.14
CA ARG A 62 -4.05 10.41 29.76
C ARG A 62 -3.09 11.16 30.69
N ASP A 63 -3.36 12.44 30.95
CA ASP A 63 -2.53 13.27 31.83
C ASP A 63 -2.54 12.77 33.28
N ARG A 64 -3.71 12.34 33.78
CA ARG A 64 -3.84 11.71 35.10
C ARG A 64 -2.99 10.44 35.19
N LEU A 65 -3.15 9.52 34.23
CA LEU A 65 -2.40 8.26 34.18
C LEU A 65 -0.89 8.51 34.15
N GLN A 66 -0.43 9.44 33.29
CA GLN A 66 0.99 9.80 33.21
C GLN A 66 1.50 10.41 34.52
N THR A 67 0.72 11.30 35.15
CA THR A 67 1.08 11.93 36.43
C THR A 67 1.22 10.89 37.55
N GLU A 68 0.34 9.88 37.60
CA GLU A 68 0.45 8.79 38.57
C GLU A 68 1.67 7.92 38.32
N MET A 69 2.00 7.65 37.05
CA MET A 69 3.22 6.94 36.67
C MET A 69 4.48 7.71 37.08
N ASP A 70 4.52 9.01 36.83
CA ASP A 70 5.63 9.89 37.22
C ASP A 70 5.82 9.89 38.75
N ALA A 71 4.71 9.99 39.50
CA ALA A 71 4.74 9.92 40.96
C ALA A 71 5.26 8.57 41.47
N TRP A 72 4.85 7.45 40.86
CA TRP A 72 5.32 6.12 41.22
C TRP A 72 6.82 5.99 41.01
N HIS A 73 7.34 6.40 39.85
CA HIS A 73 8.78 6.32 39.56
C HIS A 73 9.63 7.28 40.40
N LYS A 74 9.09 8.45 40.76
CA LYS A 74 9.75 9.36 41.71
C LYS A 74 9.88 8.75 43.11
N ALA A 75 8.88 8.01 43.56
CA ALA A 75 8.90 7.32 44.85
C ALA A 75 9.71 6.02 44.83
N ASN A 76 9.91 5.43 43.65
CA ASN A 76 10.64 4.17 43.43
C ASN A 76 11.78 4.38 42.41
N PRO A 77 12.83 5.15 42.77
CA PRO A 77 13.88 5.50 41.84
C PRO A 77 14.75 4.30 41.47
N GLY A 78 15.25 4.30 40.23
CA GLY A 78 16.07 3.22 39.69
C GLY A 78 15.24 2.15 38.97
N PRO A 79 15.87 1.03 38.57
CA PRO A 79 15.16 -0.05 37.90
C PRO A 79 14.05 -0.64 38.77
N ILE A 80 12.95 -1.08 38.14
CA ILE A 80 11.85 -1.74 38.86
C ILE A 80 12.34 -3.08 39.43
N ALA A 81 12.59 -3.11 40.74
CA ALA A 81 13.03 -4.31 41.44
C ALA A 81 11.87 -5.28 41.74
N ASP A 82 10.67 -4.75 41.98
CA ASP A 82 9.44 -5.53 42.22
C ASP A 82 8.42 -5.32 41.09
N MET A 83 8.47 -6.21 40.10
CA MET A 83 7.53 -6.21 38.98
C MET A 83 6.10 -6.56 39.39
N LYS A 84 5.90 -7.32 40.48
CA LYS A 84 4.54 -7.65 40.96
C LYS A 84 3.88 -6.40 41.53
N ALA A 85 4.62 -5.62 42.33
CA ALA A 85 4.15 -4.36 42.86
C ALA A 85 3.87 -3.33 41.74
N TYR A 86 4.76 -3.22 40.74
CA TYR A 86 4.54 -2.30 39.61
C TYR A 86 3.31 -2.69 38.78
N ARG A 87 3.12 -3.99 38.51
CA ARG A 87 1.90 -4.46 37.83
C ARG A 87 0.64 -4.16 38.64
N ALA A 88 0.65 -4.43 39.94
CA ALA A 88 -0.48 -4.14 40.82
C ALA A 88 -0.81 -2.64 40.85
N PHE A 89 0.21 -1.77 40.77
CA PHE A 89 0.03 -0.34 40.57
C PHE A 89 -0.70 -0.04 39.25
N LEU A 90 -0.21 -0.54 38.11
CA LEU A 90 -0.85 -0.31 36.79
C LEU A 90 -2.29 -0.82 36.72
N GLU A 91 -2.59 -1.95 37.36
CA GLU A 91 -3.96 -2.47 37.46
C GLU A 91 -4.83 -1.58 38.36
N LYS A 92 -4.30 -1.10 39.49
CA LYS A 92 -5.00 -0.20 40.40
C LYS A 92 -5.30 1.17 39.78
N THR A 93 -4.41 1.72 38.96
CA THR A 93 -4.60 3.04 38.31
C THR A 93 -5.58 2.98 37.13
N GLY A 94 -5.96 1.77 36.69
CA GLY A 94 -6.79 1.54 35.51
C GLY A 94 -6.00 1.55 34.19
N TYR A 95 -4.67 1.65 34.24
CA TYR A 95 -3.80 1.57 33.05
C TYR A 95 -3.86 0.16 32.43
N LEU A 96 -3.68 -0.88 33.26
CA LEU A 96 -3.79 -2.27 32.83
C LEU A 96 -5.17 -2.81 33.21
N VAL A 97 -6.03 -2.97 32.21
CA VAL A 97 -7.39 -3.51 32.38
C VAL A 97 -7.43 -5.02 32.17
N PRO A 98 -8.40 -5.74 32.76
CA PRO A 98 -8.58 -7.16 32.53
C PRO A 98 -8.81 -7.48 31.05
N PRO A 99 -8.13 -8.49 30.47
CA PRO A 99 -8.36 -8.87 29.09
C PRO A 99 -9.79 -9.42 28.91
N PRO A 100 -10.45 -9.16 27.76
CA PRO A 100 -11.75 -9.74 27.48
C PRO A 100 -11.67 -11.27 27.38
N LYS A 101 -12.67 -11.98 27.90
CA LYS A 101 -12.67 -13.45 27.97
C LYS A 101 -12.74 -14.14 26.60
N LYS A 102 -13.57 -13.61 25.69
CA LYS A 102 -13.76 -14.10 24.32
C LYS A 102 -14.09 -12.90 23.43
N VAL A 103 -13.44 -12.80 22.29
CA VAL A 103 -13.66 -11.73 21.30
C VAL A 103 -13.79 -12.37 19.92
N THR A 104 -14.75 -11.88 19.15
CA THR A 104 -14.88 -12.19 17.72
C THR A 104 -15.31 -10.91 17.02
N ILE A 105 -14.57 -10.50 16.00
CA ILE A 105 -14.93 -9.33 15.20
C ILE A 105 -16.10 -9.68 14.27
N THR A 106 -17.00 -8.73 14.04
CA THR A 106 -18.21 -8.92 13.20
C THR A 106 -18.22 -8.00 11.98
N THR A 107 -17.08 -7.40 11.66
CA THR A 107 -16.94 -6.44 10.56
C THR A 107 -17.26 -7.11 9.23
N GLY A 108 -18.26 -6.60 8.52
CA GLY A 108 -18.65 -7.03 7.17
C GLY A 108 -18.41 -5.92 6.14
N ASN A 109 -18.66 -6.23 4.87
CA ASN A 109 -18.53 -5.28 3.75
C ASN A 109 -17.12 -4.66 3.62
N VAL A 110 -16.09 -5.48 3.82
CA VAL A 110 -14.68 -5.09 3.67
C VAL A 110 -14.17 -5.57 2.32
N ASP A 111 -13.48 -4.70 1.58
CA ASP A 111 -12.87 -5.01 0.29
C ASP A 111 -11.85 -6.16 0.39
N ALA A 112 -11.67 -6.88 -0.72
CA ALA A 112 -10.84 -8.07 -0.77
C ALA A 112 -9.36 -7.77 -0.47
N GLU A 113 -8.89 -6.59 -0.86
CA GLU A 113 -7.55 -6.05 -0.58
C GLU A 113 -7.20 -6.05 0.90
N LEU A 114 -8.18 -5.80 1.78
CA LEU A 114 -8.00 -5.76 3.23
C LEU A 114 -8.42 -7.06 3.92
N ALA A 115 -9.44 -7.75 3.39
CA ALA A 115 -10.03 -8.91 4.04
C ALA A 115 -9.43 -10.26 3.60
N LYS A 116 -8.88 -10.34 2.39
CA LYS A 116 -8.53 -11.62 1.73
C LYS A 116 -7.11 -11.66 1.19
N GLN A 117 -6.55 -10.53 0.75
CA GLN A 117 -5.22 -10.47 0.19
C GLN A 117 -4.16 -10.17 1.25
N THR A 118 -2.92 -10.53 0.96
CA THR A 118 -1.75 -10.18 1.77
C THR A 118 -0.71 -9.53 0.85
N GLY A 119 -0.30 -8.32 1.17
CA GLY A 119 0.67 -7.58 0.37
C GLY A 119 0.99 -6.21 0.95
N PRO A 120 1.83 -5.43 0.25
CA PRO A 120 2.27 -4.11 0.69
C PRO A 120 1.11 -3.11 0.94
N GLN A 121 1.29 -2.29 1.98
CA GLN A 121 0.49 -1.09 2.23
C GLN A 121 1.41 0.13 2.19
N LEU A 122 1.04 1.14 1.40
CA LEU A 122 1.77 2.41 1.31
C LEU A 122 1.20 3.43 2.30
N VAL A 123 2.04 4.37 2.72
CA VAL A 123 1.62 5.56 3.48
C VAL A 123 2.20 6.78 2.76
N VAL A 124 1.38 7.79 2.51
CA VAL A 124 1.78 8.95 1.70
C VAL A 124 1.16 10.24 2.20
N PRO A 125 1.90 11.37 2.25
CA PRO A 125 1.34 12.65 2.65
C PRO A 125 0.34 13.16 1.60
N ILE A 126 -0.92 13.36 1.98
CA ILE A 126 -1.97 13.76 1.03
C ILE A 126 -1.76 15.18 0.49
N LEU A 127 -1.04 16.03 1.23
CA LEU A 127 -0.73 17.41 0.82
C LEU A 127 0.26 17.47 -0.35
N ASN A 128 0.93 16.36 -0.69
CA ASN A 128 1.72 16.26 -1.91
C ASN A 128 0.93 15.49 -2.99
N ALA A 129 0.22 16.22 -3.85
CA ALA A 129 -0.62 15.64 -4.89
C ALA A 129 0.14 14.69 -5.84
N ARG A 130 1.42 14.98 -6.14
CA ARG A 130 2.24 14.09 -6.96
C ARG A 130 2.47 12.75 -6.27
N TYR A 131 2.77 12.77 -4.98
CA TYR A 131 3.00 11.53 -4.22
C TYR A 131 1.70 10.75 -4.04
N ALA A 132 0.59 11.42 -3.73
CA ALA A 132 -0.72 10.77 -3.63
C ALA A 132 -1.12 10.08 -4.95
N LEU A 133 -0.94 10.74 -6.09
CA LEU A 133 -1.21 10.15 -7.40
C LEU A 133 -0.28 8.95 -7.71
N ASN A 134 1.01 9.07 -7.40
CA ASN A 134 1.94 7.96 -7.57
C ASN A 134 1.56 6.77 -6.70
N ALA A 135 1.15 7.01 -5.44
CA ALA A 135 0.76 5.97 -4.51
C ALA A 135 -0.58 5.31 -4.88
N ALA A 136 -1.54 6.07 -5.43
CA ALA A 136 -2.77 5.52 -5.98
C ALA A 136 -2.50 4.60 -7.19
N ASN A 137 -1.55 4.98 -8.05
CA ASN A 137 -1.16 4.19 -9.21
C ASN A 137 -0.21 3.03 -8.89
N ALA A 138 0.35 2.99 -7.67
CA ALA A 138 1.33 1.99 -7.25
C ALA A 138 0.75 0.58 -7.04
N ARG A 139 -0.56 0.37 -7.28
CA ARG A 139 -1.16 -0.98 -7.29
C ARG A 139 -0.45 -1.90 -8.27
N TRP A 140 0.04 -1.37 -9.40
CA TRP A 140 0.82 -2.11 -10.38
C TRP A 140 2.17 -1.43 -10.60
N GLY A 141 3.26 -2.15 -10.33
CA GLY A 141 4.62 -1.64 -10.45
C GLY A 141 5.46 -2.47 -11.41
N SER A 142 6.32 -1.81 -12.20
CA SER A 142 7.33 -2.50 -13.00
C SER A 142 8.39 -3.11 -12.08
N LEU A 143 8.53 -4.44 -12.10
CA LEU A 143 9.63 -5.09 -11.39
C LEU A 143 10.97 -4.76 -12.06
N TYR A 144 11.00 -4.59 -13.39
CA TYR A 144 12.24 -4.28 -14.08
C TYR A 144 12.78 -2.92 -13.65
N ASP A 145 11.93 -1.90 -13.59
CA ASP A 145 12.34 -0.57 -13.14
C ASP A 145 12.79 -0.59 -11.67
N ALA A 146 12.05 -1.29 -10.81
CA ALA A 146 12.39 -1.44 -9.40
C ALA A 146 13.76 -2.11 -9.20
N LEU A 147 14.05 -3.20 -9.92
CA LEU A 147 15.34 -3.88 -9.85
C LEU A 147 16.47 -3.07 -10.49
N TYR A 148 16.21 -2.42 -11.62
CA TYR A 148 17.21 -1.65 -12.33
C TYR A 148 17.60 -0.39 -11.54
N GLY A 149 16.64 0.35 -10.99
CA GLY A 149 16.85 1.64 -10.34
C GLY A 149 17.41 1.56 -8.92
N THR A 150 17.21 0.45 -8.21
CA THR A 150 17.62 0.27 -6.81
C THR A 150 19.00 -0.39 -6.69
N ASP A 151 19.40 -0.72 -5.47
CA ASP A 151 20.63 -1.44 -5.11
C ASP A 151 20.41 -2.95 -4.90
N VAL A 152 19.19 -3.46 -5.14
CA VAL A 152 18.88 -4.91 -5.06
C VAL A 152 19.84 -5.74 -5.92
N LEU A 153 20.26 -5.20 -7.06
CA LEU A 153 21.28 -5.80 -7.91
C LEU A 153 22.60 -5.02 -7.80
N SER A 154 23.65 -5.73 -7.39
CA SER A 154 25.03 -5.20 -7.34
C SER A 154 25.46 -4.61 -8.69
N GLU A 155 26.13 -3.47 -8.60
CA GLU A 155 26.71 -2.76 -9.75
C GLU A 155 28.09 -3.32 -10.18
N GLU A 156 28.63 -4.30 -9.45
CA GLU A 156 29.88 -4.97 -9.80
C GLU A 156 29.81 -5.74 -11.12
N GLY A 157 30.97 -6.00 -11.72
CA GLY A 157 31.09 -6.70 -13.00
C GLY A 157 30.56 -5.90 -14.19
N GLY A 158 30.62 -4.57 -14.12
CA GLY A 158 30.16 -3.67 -15.19
C GLY A 158 28.65 -3.46 -15.24
N ALA A 159 27.90 -3.86 -14.20
CA ALA A 159 26.45 -3.71 -14.11
C ALA A 159 26.01 -2.38 -13.48
N THR A 160 26.78 -1.32 -13.71
CA THR A 160 26.53 -0.01 -13.11
C THR A 160 25.29 0.67 -13.66
N LYS A 161 24.64 1.48 -12.80
CA LYS A 161 23.62 2.44 -13.22
C LYS A 161 24.33 3.59 -13.94
N GLY A 162 23.87 3.93 -15.14
CA GLY A 162 24.41 5.02 -15.94
C GLY A 162 23.32 5.99 -16.40
N LYS A 163 23.70 6.98 -17.22
CA LYS A 163 22.73 7.92 -17.83
C LYS A 163 21.78 7.27 -18.84
N GLY A 164 22.09 6.06 -19.29
CA GLY A 164 21.28 5.29 -20.23
C GLY A 164 21.21 3.81 -19.84
N TYR A 165 20.60 3.02 -20.72
CA TYR A 165 20.45 1.58 -20.52
C TYR A 165 21.81 0.88 -20.64
N ASN A 166 22.16 0.12 -19.60
CA ASN A 166 23.31 -0.76 -19.55
C ASN A 166 22.83 -2.20 -19.78
N PRO A 167 23.13 -2.82 -20.95
CA PRO A 167 22.70 -4.18 -21.25
C PRO A 167 23.21 -5.23 -20.25
N VAL A 168 24.38 -5.02 -19.64
CA VAL A 168 24.93 -5.94 -18.63
C VAL A 168 24.04 -5.94 -17.38
N ARG A 169 23.60 -4.77 -16.93
CA ARG A 169 22.66 -4.64 -15.81
C ARG A 169 21.27 -5.16 -16.19
N GLY A 170 20.79 -4.82 -17.38
CA GLY A 170 19.49 -5.26 -17.89
C GLY A 170 19.37 -6.78 -17.98
N ALA A 171 20.44 -7.48 -18.38
CA ALA A 171 20.47 -8.95 -18.36
C ALA A 171 20.29 -9.52 -16.95
N LYS A 172 20.94 -8.94 -15.93
CA LYS A 172 20.74 -9.33 -14.52
C LYS A 172 19.30 -9.09 -14.04
N VAL A 173 18.67 -8.00 -14.47
CA VAL A 173 17.26 -7.70 -14.17
C VAL A 173 16.33 -8.75 -14.76
N ILE A 174 16.50 -9.06 -16.05
CA ILE A 174 15.71 -10.08 -16.74
C ILE A 174 15.88 -11.43 -16.05
N GLU A 175 17.11 -11.84 -15.78
CA GLU A 175 17.41 -13.10 -15.10
C GLU A 175 16.72 -13.18 -13.73
N TYR A 176 16.82 -12.13 -12.91
CA TYR A 176 16.14 -12.08 -11.62
C TYR A 176 14.62 -12.25 -11.77
N ALA A 177 14.00 -11.56 -12.73
CA ALA A 177 12.56 -11.68 -12.99
C ALA A 177 12.16 -13.08 -13.48
N ARG A 178 13.01 -13.77 -14.23
CA ARG A 178 12.79 -15.18 -14.60
C ARG A 178 12.81 -16.09 -13.37
N TYR A 179 13.74 -15.89 -12.43
CA TYR A 179 13.72 -16.61 -11.17
C TYR A 179 12.52 -16.27 -10.29
N VAL A 180 11.95 -15.05 -10.38
CA VAL A 180 10.66 -14.74 -9.74
C VAL A 180 9.56 -15.59 -10.36
N LEU A 181 9.47 -15.66 -11.69
CA LEU A 181 8.48 -16.50 -12.38
C LEU A 181 8.65 -17.99 -12.05
N ASP A 182 9.88 -18.52 -12.02
CA ASP A 182 10.10 -19.93 -11.65
C ASP A 182 9.66 -20.27 -10.22
N ARG A 183 9.73 -19.31 -9.29
CA ARG A 183 9.28 -19.50 -7.90
C ARG A 183 7.77 -19.31 -7.73
N THR A 184 7.17 -18.43 -8.53
CA THR A 184 5.78 -18.00 -8.33
C THR A 184 4.80 -18.66 -9.29
N ALA A 185 5.24 -19.05 -10.48
CA ALA A 185 4.44 -19.73 -11.49
C ALA A 185 5.29 -20.80 -12.21
N PRO A 186 5.79 -21.82 -11.50
CA PRO A 186 6.73 -22.79 -12.04
C PRO A 186 6.18 -23.50 -13.29
N LEU A 187 7.08 -23.85 -14.20
CA LEU A 187 6.77 -24.68 -15.36
C LEU A 187 6.86 -26.17 -14.98
N LYS A 188 6.01 -27.02 -15.57
CA LYS A 188 6.10 -28.48 -15.36
C LYS A 188 7.46 -29.08 -15.68
N LYS A 189 8.16 -28.45 -16.64
CA LYS A 189 9.48 -28.85 -17.14
C LYS A 189 10.21 -27.61 -17.61
N GLY A 190 11.49 -27.52 -17.28
CA GLY A 190 12.35 -26.40 -17.66
C GLY A 190 12.16 -25.19 -16.75
N SER A 191 12.67 -24.05 -17.21
CA SER A 191 12.65 -22.77 -16.49
C SER A 191 12.19 -21.66 -17.44
N HIS A 192 11.58 -20.61 -16.89
CA HIS A 192 11.26 -19.39 -17.61
C HIS A 192 12.51 -18.71 -18.22
N ILE A 193 13.71 -18.97 -17.68
CA ILE A 193 14.99 -18.49 -18.24
C ILE A 193 15.14 -18.92 -19.71
N ASP A 194 14.72 -20.13 -20.04
CA ASP A 194 14.82 -20.69 -21.39
C ASP A 194 13.61 -20.35 -22.27
N SER A 195 12.69 -19.50 -21.81
CA SER A 195 11.49 -19.15 -22.58
C SER A 195 11.84 -18.41 -23.87
N THR A 196 11.23 -18.82 -24.97
CA THR A 196 11.37 -18.22 -26.32
C THR A 196 10.04 -17.72 -26.89
N GLY A 197 8.94 -17.98 -26.18
CA GLY A 197 7.64 -17.42 -26.50
C GLY A 197 6.55 -17.94 -25.57
N TYR A 198 5.48 -17.17 -25.48
CA TYR A 198 4.26 -17.51 -24.74
C TYR A 198 3.11 -17.56 -25.73
N ALA A 199 2.18 -18.50 -25.53
CA ALA A 199 0.94 -18.61 -26.30
C ALA A 199 -0.16 -19.22 -25.43
N VAL A 200 -1.41 -19.01 -25.81
CA VAL A 200 -2.58 -19.61 -25.17
C VAL A 200 -3.21 -20.58 -26.15
N LYS A 201 -3.28 -21.86 -25.77
CA LYS A 201 -3.86 -22.93 -26.59
C LYS A 201 -4.86 -23.73 -25.76
N GLY A 202 -6.09 -23.86 -26.25
CA GLY A 202 -7.15 -24.56 -25.53
C GLY A 202 -7.40 -24.02 -24.11
N GLY A 203 -7.30 -22.69 -23.94
CA GLY A 203 -7.47 -22.03 -22.65
C GLY A 203 -6.30 -22.17 -21.67
N LYS A 204 -5.16 -22.75 -22.08
CA LYS A 204 -4.00 -22.95 -21.23
C LYS A 204 -2.79 -22.17 -21.73
N LEU A 205 -1.97 -21.67 -20.81
CA LEU A 205 -0.67 -21.12 -21.14
C LEU A 205 0.28 -22.21 -21.62
N VAL A 206 0.90 -21.98 -22.77
CA VAL A 206 1.95 -22.79 -23.37
C VAL A 206 3.19 -21.94 -23.51
N VAL A 207 4.31 -22.43 -22.97
CA VAL A 207 5.60 -21.76 -23.02
C VAL A 207 6.52 -22.55 -23.96
N SER A 208 7.01 -21.89 -24.99
CA SER A 208 8.07 -22.42 -25.85
C SER A 208 9.42 -22.23 -25.16
N LEU A 209 10.24 -23.28 -25.15
CA LEU A 209 11.57 -23.28 -24.54
C LEU A 209 12.66 -23.38 -25.61
N LYS A 210 13.88 -22.97 -25.25
CA LYS A 210 15.09 -23.21 -26.04
C LYS A 210 15.20 -24.70 -26.40
N GLY A 211 15.60 -24.99 -27.65
CA GLY A 211 15.65 -26.36 -28.18
C GLY A 211 14.32 -26.90 -28.73
N GLY A 212 13.30 -26.04 -28.91
CA GLY A 212 12.07 -26.37 -29.62
C GLY A 212 11.03 -27.16 -28.82
N LYS A 213 11.27 -27.37 -27.52
CA LYS A 213 10.31 -28.01 -26.61
C LYS A 213 9.23 -27.00 -26.19
N THR A 214 8.06 -27.49 -25.83
CA THR A 214 7.01 -26.69 -25.18
C THR A 214 6.65 -27.29 -23.83
N THR A 215 6.18 -26.44 -22.92
CA THR A 215 5.74 -26.82 -21.57
C THR A 215 4.52 -26.00 -21.17
N THR A 216 3.95 -26.32 -20.01
CA THR A 216 2.87 -25.56 -19.37
C THR A 216 3.28 -25.20 -17.96
N LEU A 217 2.49 -24.35 -17.29
CA LEU A 217 2.59 -24.18 -15.84
C LEU A 217 2.41 -25.52 -15.12
N GLU A 218 3.09 -25.69 -13.99
CA GLU A 218 2.92 -26.80 -13.04
C GLU A 218 1.48 -26.84 -12.54
N ASP A 219 1.00 -25.71 -12.03
CA ASP A 219 -0.39 -25.44 -11.73
C ASP A 219 -1.00 -24.54 -12.81
N ALA A 220 -1.93 -25.11 -13.59
CA ALA A 220 -2.60 -24.40 -14.67
C ALA A 220 -3.58 -23.32 -14.18
N SER A 221 -4.04 -23.39 -12.92
CA SER A 221 -4.96 -22.40 -12.34
C SER A 221 -4.31 -21.04 -12.11
N GLN A 222 -2.98 -21.00 -12.05
CA GLN A 222 -2.22 -19.77 -11.91
C GLN A 222 -2.29 -18.89 -13.16
N PHE A 223 -2.69 -19.43 -14.31
CA PHE A 223 -2.96 -18.62 -15.49
C PHE A 223 -4.36 -18.01 -15.40
N ILE A 224 -4.43 -16.69 -15.34
CA ILE A 224 -5.68 -15.93 -15.16
C ILE A 224 -6.21 -15.39 -16.49
N GLY A 225 -5.31 -14.92 -17.36
CA GLY A 225 -5.73 -14.30 -18.61
C GLY A 225 -4.58 -13.78 -19.46
N PHE A 226 -4.92 -13.15 -20.57
CA PHE A 226 -3.94 -12.59 -21.50
C PHE A 226 -4.55 -11.39 -22.25
N GLN A 227 -3.68 -10.56 -22.83
CA GLN A 227 -4.07 -9.50 -23.76
C GLN A 227 -3.53 -9.78 -25.16
N GLY A 228 -4.20 -9.25 -26.18
CA GLY A 228 -3.79 -9.42 -27.58
C GLY A 228 -4.25 -10.76 -28.17
N LYS A 229 -3.47 -11.31 -29.11
CA LYS A 229 -3.83 -12.56 -29.80
C LYS A 229 -3.34 -13.75 -29.00
N ALA A 230 -4.17 -14.78 -28.83
CA ALA A 230 -3.80 -15.99 -28.09
C ALA A 230 -2.51 -16.65 -28.61
N SER A 231 -2.25 -16.63 -29.92
CA SER A 231 -1.05 -17.21 -30.52
C SER A 231 0.24 -16.40 -30.28
N ALA A 232 0.11 -15.13 -29.90
CA ALA A 232 1.20 -14.19 -29.64
C ALA A 232 0.68 -13.06 -28.73
N PRO A 233 0.45 -13.35 -27.44
CA PRO A 233 -0.16 -12.39 -26.53
C PRO A 233 0.79 -11.23 -26.26
N SER A 234 0.25 -10.03 -26.07
CA SER A 234 1.01 -8.85 -25.62
C SER A 234 1.19 -8.82 -24.11
N SER A 235 0.40 -9.63 -23.38
CA SER A 235 0.54 -9.81 -21.95
C SER A 235 -0.02 -11.16 -21.50
N VAL A 236 0.58 -11.74 -20.46
CA VAL A 236 0.12 -12.97 -19.80
C VAL A 236 -0.01 -12.68 -18.31
N LEU A 237 -1.24 -12.74 -17.81
CA LEU A 237 -1.59 -12.51 -16.41
C LEU A 237 -1.58 -13.82 -15.64
N LEU A 238 -0.78 -13.85 -14.59
CA LEU A 238 -0.60 -14.95 -13.66
C LEU A 238 -1.05 -14.54 -12.26
N GLN A 239 -1.32 -15.52 -11.40
CA GLN A 239 -1.58 -15.30 -9.98
C GLN A 239 -0.82 -16.30 -9.10
N HIS A 240 -0.28 -15.79 -7.99
CA HIS A 240 0.35 -16.58 -6.93
C HIS A 240 0.00 -15.98 -5.57
N ASN A 241 -0.48 -16.79 -4.63
CA ASN A 241 -0.89 -16.37 -3.29
C ASN A 241 -1.88 -15.16 -3.28
N GLY A 242 -2.78 -15.11 -4.27
CA GLY A 242 -3.77 -14.04 -4.40
C GLY A 242 -3.24 -12.73 -4.98
N LEU A 243 -1.97 -12.67 -5.38
CA LEU A 243 -1.33 -11.53 -6.05
C LEU A 243 -1.04 -11.84 -7.51
N HIS A 244 -1.17 -10.82 -8.35
CA HIS A 244 -0.98 -10.97 -9.79
C HIS A 244 0.42 -10.59 -10.28
N LEU A 245 0.85 -11.28 -11.34
CA LEU A 245 2.05 -10.95 -12.11
C LEU A 245 1.66 -10.88 -13.60
N ASP A 246 1.99 -9.79 -14.28
CA ASP A 246 1.72 -9.59 -15.71
C ASP A 246 3.04 -9.59 -16.50
N ILE A 247 3.27 -10.66 -17.27
CA ILE A 247 4.40 -10.74 -18.20
C ILE A 247 4.08 -9.88 -19.42
N ARG A 248 4.76 -8.74 -19.57
CA ARG A 248 4.58 -7.84 -20.72
C ARG A 248 5.46 -8.28 -21.87
N ILE A 249 4.87 -8.45 -23.05
CA ILE A 249 5.56 -8.97 -24.24
C ILE A 249 5.45 -7.94 -25.36
N ASP A 250 6.58 -7.33 -25.69
CA ASP A 250 6.68 -6.38 -26.80
C ASP A 250 8.10 -6.35 -27.38
N ARG A 251 8.26 -6.98 -28.55
CA ARG A 251 9.52 -7.06 -29.29
C ARG A 251 9.95 -5.74 -29.94
N ALA A 252 9.08 -4.72 -29.97
CA ALA A 252 9.45 -3.39 -30.47
C ALA A 252 10.22 -2.56 -29.43
N THR A 253 10.10 -2.90 -28.15
CA THR A 253 10.80 -2.19 -27.07
C THR A 253 12.31 -2.47 -27.08
N PRO A 254 13.15 -1.54 -26.57
CA PRO A 254 14.59 -1.76 -26.45
C PRO A 254 14.99 -3.01 -25.65
N ILE A 255 14.17 -3.40 -24.67
CA ILE A 255 14.40 -4.58 -23.82
C ILE A 255 13.86 -5.83 -24.50
N GLY A 256 12.59 -5.82 -24.93
CA GLY A 256 11.94 -6.99 -25.53
C GLY A 256 12.58 -7.45 -26.84
N LYS A 257 13.20 -6.57 -27.63
CA LYS A 257 13.98 -6.99 -28.81
C LYS A 257 15.21 -7.83 -28.46
N THR A 258 15.72 -7.72 -27.23
CA THR A 258 16.89 -8.47 -26.75
C THR A 258 16.51 -9.73 -25.96
N ASP A 259 15.24 -9.84 -25.54
CA ASP A 259 14.72 -11.00 -24.83
C ASP A 259 14.27 -12.09 -25.82
N ALA A 260 14.64 -13.35 -25.55
CA ALA A 260 14.35 -14.47 -26.45
C ALA A 260 12.84 -14.70 -26.62
N ALA A 261 12.03 -14.45 -25.59
CA ALA A 261 10.58 -14.54 -25.62
C ALA A 261 9.88 -13.21 -25.99
N GLY A 262 10.63 -12.12 -26.14
CA GLY A 262 10.07 -10.80 -26.41
C GLY A 262 9.56 -10.08 -25.16
N VAL A 263 9.89 -10.56 -23.96
CA VAL A 263 9.43 -9.94 -22.72
C VAL A 263 10.11 -8.60 -22.52
N SER A 264 9.30 -7.57 -22.35
CA SER A 264 9.75 -6.21 -22.11
C SER A 264 9.73 -5.82 -20.64
N ASP A 265 8.89 -6.46 -19.83
CA ASP A 265 8.76 -6.21 -18.38
C ASP A 265 8.04 -7.37 -17.66
N LEU A 266 8.16 -7.42 -16.34
CA LEU A 266 7.28 -8.14 -15.42
C LEU A 266 6.61 -7.12 -14.49
N VAL A 267 5.33 -6.84 -14.73
CA VAL A 267 4.56 -5.93 -13.88
C VAL A 267 3.97 -6.74 -12.73
N VAL A 268 4.13 -6.26 -11.50
CA VAL A 268 3.65 -6.94 -10.29
C VAL A 268 2.54 -6.14 -9.62
N GLU A 269 1.56 -6.84 -9.10
CA GLU A 269 0.59 -6.26 -8.17
C GLU A 269 1.30 -5.99 -6.83
N ALA A 270 1.31 -4.74 -6.38
CA ALA A 270 2.15 -4.26 -5.29
C ALA A 270 1.37 -3.50 -4.22
N GLY A 271 1.09 -2.20 -4.43
CA GLY A 271 0.39 -1.36 -3.45
C GLY A 271 -1.08 -1.72 -3.33
N LEU A 272 -1.42 -2.73 -2.52
CA LEU A 272 -2.79 -3.21 -2.38
C LEU A 272 -3.71 -2.17 -1.75
N SER A 273 -3.18 -1.48 -0.74
CA SER A 273 -3.83 -0.36 -0.07
C SER A 273 -2.84 0.77 0.15
N THR A 274 -3.35 1.99 0.20
CA THR A 274 -2.58 3.20 0.46
C THR A 274 -3.31 4.02 1.52
N ILE A 275 -2.60 4.39 2.58
CA ILE A 275 -3.05 5.35 3.58
C ILE A 275 -2.67 6.75 3.08
N MET A 276 -3.71 7.54 2.77
CA MET A 276 -3.58 8.96 2.42
C MET A 276 -3.53 9.77 3.72
N ASP A 277 -2.34 10.20 4.09
CA ASP A 277 -2.04 10.62 5.45
C ASP A 277 -2.21 12.14 5.67
N LEU A 278 -2.83 12.47 6.80
CA LEU A 278 -3.08 13.83 7.33
C LEU A 278 -2.48 14.02 8.73
N GLU A 279 -1.73 13.05 9.25
CA GLU A 279 -1.16 13.04 10.59
C GLU A 279 0.34 13.37 10.57
N ASP A 280 1.21 12.37 10.59
CA ASP A 280 2.63 12.55 10.92
C ASP A 280 3.51 12.90 9.71
N SER A 281 3.07 12.58 8.49
CA SER A 281 3.85 12.87 7.27
C SER A 281 3.60 14.26 6.67
N VAL A 282 2.73 15.06 7.27
CA VAL A 282 2.34 16.39 6.78
C VAL A 282 2.76 17.50 7.75
N ALA A 283 2.96 18.70 7.21
CA ALA A 283 3.05 19.93 8.00
C ALA A 283 2.04 20.93 7.43
N VAL A 284 1.23 21.50 8.32
CA VAL A 284 0.13 22.45 8.01
C VAL A 284 0.37 23.80 8.69
#